data_AF-A0A9D7G9M1-F1
#
_entry.id   AF-A0A9D7G9M1-F1
#
_cell.length_a   1.000
_cell.length_b   1.000
_cell.length_c   1.000
_cell.angle_alpha   90.00
_cell.angle_beta   90.00
_cell.angle_gamma   90.00
#
_symmetry.space_group_name_H-M   'P 1'
#
loop_
_entity.id
_entity.type
_entity.pdbx_description
1 polymer ?
#
loop_
_entity_poly.entity_id
_entity_poly.type
_entity_poly.pdbx_seq_one_letter_code
_entity_poly.pdbx_strand_id
1 'polypeptide(L)'
;MFDGVVRHMLARLNTDGSVDMNFPVQSGIGFGVFALAMLPDGDMLAGGEFTELNDTGKNRLARVNGGDVSVSVSPRVFLQGPYDSGAQTMSDALRAAALVPSIEPYTALGYTHVAGGGGTSVPPSVLAATGNNAIVDHVVVELRHATTPSVVVATRGALVQRDGDAVGMDGSSPVILYVAPGNYHVAIHHRNHLGVMSAGPITLSSTTTTVDFTLPATATHGSSAQPTSAPELSSGPAMSPVMAS
;
A
#
# COMPACT_ATOMS: atom_id res chain seq x y z
N MET A 1 27.61 6.35 -20.19
CA MET A 1 26.38 6.78 -20.89
C MET A 1 25.49 5.56 -20.95
N PHE A 2 24.21 5.68 -20.63
CA PHE A 2 23.23 4.62 -20.78
C PHE A 2 22.09 5.18 -21.63
N ASP A 3 21.74 4.48 -22.71
CA ASP A 3 20.69 4.89 -23.65
C ASP A 3 20.77 6.36 -24.11
N GLY A 4 21.96 6.82 -24.48
CA GLY A 4 22.18 8.20 -24.93
C GLY A 4 22.17 9.27 -23.82
N VAL A 5 21.99 8.89 -22.55
CA VAL A 5 22.00 9.81 -21.40
C VAL A 5 23.29 9.65 -20.58
N VAL A 6 23.89 10.78 -20.19
CA VAL A 6 25.08 10.79 -19.33
C VAL A 6 24.66 10.44 -17.89
N ARG A 7 25.23 9.37 -17.33
CA ARG A 7 24.82 8.80 -16.03
C ARG A 7 25.97 8.37 -15.10
N HIS A 8 27.17 8.94 -15.24
CA HIS A 8 28.31 8.82 -14.29
C HIS A 8 28.33 7.56 -13.38
N MET A 9 28.32 6.38 -14.00
CA MET A 9 28.35 5.05 -13.33
C MET A 9 27.14 4.66 -12.45
N LEU A 10 26.11 5.49 -12.33
CA LEU A 10 24.87 5.16 -11.62
C LEU A 10 23.64 5.69 -12.36
N ALA A 11 22.73 4.80 -12.73
CA ALA A 11 21.45 5.12 -13.33
C ALA A 11 20.34 4.31 -12.67
N ARG A 12 19.16 4.93 -12.51
CA ARG A 12 17.91 4.22 -12.23
C ARG A 12 17.15 4.04 -13.55
N LEU A 13 16.50 2.90 -13.70
CA LEU A 13 15.63 2.59 -14.84
C LEU A 13 14.18 2.55 -14.39
N ASN A 14 13.27 3.01 -15.25
CA ASN A 14 11.84 2.81 -15.11
C ASN A 14 11.48 1.34 -15.34
N THR A 15 10.25 0.95 -15.01
CA THR A 15 9.75 -0.43 -15.20
C THR A 15 9.79 -0.88 -16.67
N ASP A 16 9.70 0.05 -17.61
CA ASP A 16 9.79 -0.21 -19.06
C ASP A 16 11.23 -0.32 -19.60
N GLY A 17 12.23 -0.19 -18.72
CA GLY A 17 13.66 -0.24 -19.06
C GLY A 17 14.25 1.09 -19.54
N SER A 18 13.45 2.13 -19.72
CA SER A 18 13.95 3.47 -20.04
C SER A 18 14.66 4.10 -18.83
N VAL A 19 15.56 5.05 -19.06
CA VAL A 19 16.26 5.78 -17.98
C VAL A 19 15.28 6.65 -17.20
N ASP A 20 15.30 6.56 -15.87
CA ASP A 20 14.57 7.50 -15.02
C ASP A 20 15.27 8.87 -15.06
N MET A 21 14.65 9.81 -15.78
CA MET A 21 15.16 11.17 -15.93
C MET A 21 15.07 12.01 -14.65
N ASN A 22 14.25 11.59 -13.68
CA ASN A 22 14.09 12.25 -12.39
C ASN A 22 15.09 11.76 -11.33
N PHE A 23 15.79 10.65 -11.58
CA PHE A 23 16.89 10.22 -10.74
C PHE A 23 18.02 11.27 -10.81
N PRO A 24 18.42 11.90 -9.68
CA PRO A 24 19.43 12.94 -9.68
C PRO A 24 20.72 12.44 -10.35
N VAL A 25 21.21 13.18 -11.32
CA VAL A 25 22.48 12.86 -11.97
C VAL A 25 23.57 13.02 -10.91
N GLN A 26 24.18 11.90 -10.50
CA GLN A 26 25.27 11.91 -9.55
C GLN A 26 26.57 12.31 -10.27
N SER A 27 26.97 13.59 -10.22
CA SER A 27 28.28 14.02 -10.76
C SER A 27 29.43 13.57 -9.84
N GLY A 28 30.68 13.71 -10.28
CA GLY A 28 31.86 13.42 -9.44
C GLY A 28 32.17 11.94 -9.17
N ILE A 29 31.32 10.99 -9.58
CA ILE A 29 31.64 9.55 -9.51
C ILE A 29 32.70 9.22 -10.57
N GLY A 30 33.98 9.46 -10.24
CA GLY A 30 35.13 9.24 -11.12
C GLY A 30 35.54 7.77 -11.25
N PHE A 31 35.13 6.93 -10.29
CA PHE A 31 35.43 5.49 -10.22
C PHE A 31 34.14 4.68 -10.03
N GLY A 32 34.21 3.35 -10.06
CA GLY A 32 33.02 2.49 -10.01
C GLY A 32 32.24 2.54 -8.68
N VAL A 33 30.91 2.46 -8.78
CA VAL A 33 30.02 2.04 -7.69
C VAL A 33 29.93 0.52 -7.74
N PHE A 34 30.29 -0.16 -6.66
CA PHE A 34 30.35 -1.63 -6.57
C PHE A 34 29.29 -2.22 -5.65
N ALA A 35 28.70 -1.41 -4.79
CA ALA A 35 27.65 -1.83 -3.86
C ALA A 35 26.55 -0.78 -3.80
N LEU A 36 25.31 -1.26 -3.75
CA LEU A 36 24.12 -0.44 -3.50
C LEU A 36 23.30 -1.10 -2.39
N ALA A 37 22.81 -0.30 -1.45
CA ALA A 37 21.85 -0.75 -0.44
C ALA A 37 20.71 0.26 -0.35
N MET A 38 19.47 -0.21 -0.46
CA MET A 38 18.29 0.63 -0.24
C MET A 38 18.15 0.96 1.25
N LEU A 39 17.79 2.20 1.55
CA LEU A 39 17.43 2.65 2.88
C LEU A 39 15.89 2.68 3.04
N PRO A 40 15.36 2.55 4.27
CA PRO A 40 13.91 2.56 4.51
C PRO A 40 13.20 3.85 4.09
N ASP A 41 13.92 4.97 4.08
CA ASP A 41 13.43 6.27 3.63
C ASP A 41 13.39 6.41 2.10
N GLY A 42 13.81 5.39 1.37
CA GLY A 42 13.90 5.44 -0.09
C GLY A 42 15.09 6.27 -0.55
N ASP A 43 16.17 6.36 0.22
CA ASP A 43 17.48 6.68 -0.33
C ASP A 43 18.30 5.42 -0.58
N MET A 44 19.52 5.58 -1.10
CA MET A 44 20.45 4.48 -1.32
C MET A 44 21.79 4.78 -0.67
N LEU A 45 22.46 3.77 -0.15
CA LEU A 45 23.89 3.81 0.11
C LEU A 45 24.62 3.27 -1.11
N ALA A 46 25.52 4.07 -1.67
CA ALA A 46 26.46 3.68 -2.70
C ALA A 46 27.84 3.46 -2.10
N GLY A 47 28.39 2.26 -2.28
CA GLY A 47 29.75 1.88 -1.93
C GLY A 47 30.59 1.65 -3.17
N GLY A 48 31.85 2.10 -3.18
CA GLY A 48 32.71 1.98 -4.36
C GLY A 48 34.10 2.55 -4.19
N GLU A 49 34.77 2.82 -5.30
CA GLU A 49 36.11 3.42 -5.34
C GLU A 49 36.09 4.94 -5.56
N PHE A 50 34.92 5.57 -5.57
CA PHE A 50 34.80 7.02 -5.75
C PHE A 50 35.35 7.79 -4.54
N THR A 51 35.90 8.96 -4.83
CA THR A 51 36.36 9.96 -3.83
C THR A 51 35.44 11.17 -3.75
N GLU A 52 34.49 11.28 -4.68
CA GLU A 52 33.56 12.38 -4.81
C GLU A 52 32.18 11.87 -5.22
N LEU A 53 31.14 12.58 -4.77
CA LEU A 53 29.75 12.42 -5.19
C LEU A 53 29.09 13.79 -5.23
N ASN A 54 28.45 14.15 -6.33
CA ASN A 54 27.89 15.49 -6.59
C ASN A 54 28.94 16.59 -6.35
N ASP A 55 30.13 16.37 -6.90
CA ASP A 55 31.29 17.27 -6.78
C ASP A 55 31.67 17.62 -5.33
N THR A 56 31.28 16.74 -4.38
CA THR A 56 31.56 16.86 -2.96
C THR A 56 32.40 15.67 -2.51
N GLY A 57 33.47 15.91 -1.75
CA GLY A 57 34.35 14.87 -1.23
C GLY A 57 33.58 13.83 -0.40
N LYS A 58 33.53 12.59 -0.90
CA LYS A 58 32.89 11.43 -0.27
C LYS A 58 33.75 10.20 -0.54
N ASN A 59 34.41 9.70 0.50
CA ASN A 59 35.33 8.58 0.34
C ASN A 59 34.61 7.25 0.42
N ARG A 60 34.44 6.60 -0.74
CA ARG A 60 34.08 5.17 -0.92
C ARG A 60 32.70 4.74 -0.42
N LEU A 61 32.02 5.59 0.34
CA LEU A 61 30.67 5.37 0.83
C LEU A 61 29.93 6.70 0.84
N ALA A 62 28.75 6.73 0.21
CA ALA A 62 27.92 7.92 0.16
C ALA A 62 26.44 7.55 0.15
N ARG A 63 25.65 8.41 0.76
CA ARG A 63 24.20 8.38 0.62
C ARG A 63 23.82 9.11 -0.66
N VAL A 64 23.11 8.41 -1.52
CA VAL A 64 22.55 8.90 -2.78
C VAL A 64 21.06 9.13 -2.53
N ASN A 65 20.66 10.39 -2.61
CA ASN A 65 19.24 10.74 -2.68
C ASN A 65 18.72 10.23 -4.02
N GLY A 66 17.89 9.19 -3.99
CA GLY A 66 17.51 8.52 -5.23
C GLY A 66 17.00 7.10 -5.12
N GLY A 67 16.70 6.60 -3.92
CA GLY A 67 15.74 5.51 -3.89
C GLY A 67 14.35 6.07 -4.20
N ASP A 68 13.37 5.20 -4.25
CA ASP A 68 12.03 5.62 -4.58
C ASP A 68 11.52 6.52 -3.47
N VAL A 69 11.32 7.80 -3.80
CA VAL A 69 10.58 8.71 -2.93
C VAL A 69 9.32 7.97 -2.55
N SER A 70 9.07 7.85 -1.26
CA SER A 70 8.02 6.99 -0.75
C SER A 70 7.02 7.77 0.07
N VAL A 71 5.82 7.19 0.15
CA VAL A 71 4.81 7.61 1.10
C VAL A 71 4.47 6.46 2.03
N SER A 72 4.18 6.80 3.28
CA SER A 72 3.82 5.85 4.33
C SER A 72 2.36 6.02 4.72
N VAL A 73 1.59 4.94 4.63
CA VAL A 73 0.16 4.93 4.97
C VAL A 73 -0.11 3.85 6.01
N SER A 74 -0.92 4.16 7.01
CA SER A 74 -1.50 3.19 7.94
C SER A 74 -3.01 3.14 7.75
N PRO A 75 -3.51 2.36 6.77
CA PRO A 75 -4.94 2.24 6.55
C PRO A 75 -5.59 1.40 7.66
N ARG A 76 -6.85 1.70 7.97
CA ARG A 76 -7.71 0.80 8.76
C ARG A 76 -8.95 0.44 7.98
N VAL A 77 -9.32 -0.84 8.00
CA VAL A 77 -10.49 -1.39 7.31
C VAL A 77 -10.99 -2.66 7.99
N PHE A 78 -12.30 -2.85 8.02
CA PHE A 78 -12.91 -4.12 8.39
C PHE A 78 -13.50 -4.80 7.16
N LEU A 79 -13.23 -6.09 7.01
CA LEU A 79 -13.87 -6.95 6.04
C LEU A 79 -15.22 -7.41 6.60
N GLN A 80 -16.30 -7.18 5.85
CA GLN A 80 -17.65 -7.42 6.33
C GLN A 80 -17.90 -8.87 6.77
N GLY A 81 -17.36 -9.83 6.03
CA GLY A 81 -17.59 -11.26 6.30
C GLY A 81 -17.07 -11.71 7.67
N PRO A 82 -15.79 -11.47 8.00
CA PRO A 82 -15.24 -11.84 9.29
C PRO A 82 -15.53 -10.86 10.43
N TYR A 83 -16.10 -9.67 10.18
CA TYR A 83 -16.29 -8.64 11.21
C TYR A 83 -17.35 -8.99 12.27
N ASP A 84 -16.96 -8.88 13.53
CA ASP A 84 -17.83 -8.97 14.71
C ASP A 84 -17.99 -7.57 15.32
N SER A 85 -19.20 -7.01 15.22
CA SER A 85 -19.51 -5.66 15.73
C SER A 85 -19.50 -5.58 17.26
N GLY A 86 -19.72 -6.69 17.96
CA GLY A 86 -19.68 -6.73 19.43
C GLY A 86 -18.23 -6.73 19.95
N ALA A 87 -17.36 -7.49 19.30
CA ALA A 87 -15.94 -7.54 19.63
C ALA A 87 -15.12 -6.39 19.01
N GLN A 88 -15.68 -5.68 18.02
CA GLN A 88 -14.99 -4.70 17.18
C GLN A 88 -13.69 -5.26 16.57
N THR A 89 -13.72 -6.55 16.22
CA THR A 89 -12.60 -7.26 15.58
C THR A 89 -13.13 -8.21 14.51
N MET A 90 -12.24 -8.73 13.67
CA MET A 90 -12.55 -9.74 12.67
C MET A 90 -12.16 -11.15 13.14
N SER A 91 -12.82 -12.18 12.64
CA SER A 91 -12.40 -13.58 12.79
C SER A 91 -11.14 -13.87 11.97
N ASP A 92 -10.16 -14.54 12.57
CA ASP A 92 -8.95 -15.07 11.90
C ASP A 92 -9.04 -16.58 11.61
N ALA A 93 -10.26 -17.13 11.49
CA ALA A 93 -10.47 -18.56 11.31
C ALA A 93 -9.71 -19.15 10.10
N LEU A 94 -9.58 -18.40 9.00
CA LEU A 94 -8.80 -18.83 7.84
C LEU A 94 -7.30 -18.94 8.16
N ARG A 95 -6.75 -18.02 8.95
CA ARG A 95 -5.36 -18.09 9.40
C ARG A 95 -5.16 -19.28 10.35
N ALA A 96 -6.08 -19.47 11.31
CA ALA A 96 -6.06 -20.61 12.21
C ALA A 96 -6.16 -21.96 11.46
N ALA A 97 -6.86 -21.99 10.33
CA ALA A 97 -6.96 -23.15 9.43
C ALA A 97 -5.80 -23.26 8.41
N ALA A 98 -4.79 -22.39 8.48
CA ALA A 98 -3.68 -22.31 7.53
C ALA A 98 -4.11 -22.09 6.05
N LEU A 99 -5.21 -21.36 5.84
CA LEU A 99 -5.80 -21.05 4.54
C LEU A 99 -5.46 -19.63 4.04
N VAL A 100 -4.83 -18.79 4.86
CA VAL A 100 -4.29 -17.51 4.38
C VAL A 100 -3.03 -17.80 3.56
N PRO A 101 -2.98 -17.40 2.26
CA PRO A 101 -1.82 -17.69 1.41
C PRO A 101 -0.52 -17.08 1.96
N SER A 102 0.59 -17.80 1.85
CA SER A 102 1.93 -17.28 2.16
C SER A 102 2.53 -16.41 1.07
N ILE A 103 1.86 -16.31 -0.09
CA ILE A 103 2.20 -15.43 -1.20
C ILE A 103 0.95 -14.61 -1.52
N GLU A 104 1.17 -13.32 -1.77
CA GLU A 104 0.17 -12.38 -2.27
C GLU A 104 -0.63 -12.99 -3.45
N PRO A 105 -1.96 -13.18 -3.31
CA PRO A 105 -2.76 -13.99 -4.24
C PRO A 105 -3.28 -13.26 -5.48
N TYR A 106 -3.36 -11.92 -5.47
CA TYR A 106 -3.87 -11.09 -6.57
C TYR A 106 -3.01 -11.22 -7.83
N THR A 107 -1.68 -11.32 -7.71
CA THR A 107 -0.80 -11.56 -8.88
C THR A 107 -1.20 -12.86 -9.61
N ALA A 108 -1.42 -13.96 -8.87
CA ALA A 108 -1.83 -15.23 -9.45
C ALA A 108 -3.27 -15.19 -10.02
N LEU A 109 -4.10 -14.28 -9.52
CA LEU A 109 -5.47 -14.05 -10.01
C LEU A 109 -5.53 -13.08 -11.20
N GLY A 110 -4.38 -12.61 -11.70
CA GLY A 110 -4.29 -11.74 -12.88
C GLY A 110 -4.45 -10.24 -12.58
N TYR A 111 -4.42 -9.83 -11.31
CA TYR A 111 -4.38 -8.41 -10.96
C TYR A 111 -3.04 -7.80 -11.40
N THR A 112 -3.10 -6.66 -12.09
CA THR A 112 -1.91 -5.95 -12.56
C THR A 112 -1.49 -4.89 -11.54
N HIS A 113 -0.37 -5.14 -10.88
CA HIS A 113 0.24 -4.18 -9.97
C HIS A 113 0.90 -3.01 -10.72
N VAL A 114 0.85 -1.82 -10.11
CA VAL A 114 1.49 -0.60 -10.63
C VAL A 114 2.58 -0.17 -9.65
N ALA A 115 3.79 0.14 -10.12
CA ALA A 115 4.92 0.54 -9.27
C ALA A 115 5.24 -0.45 -8.11
N GLY A 116 5.00 -1.75 -8.35
CA GLY A 116 5.39 -2.85 -7.47
C GLY A 116 4.26 -3.41 -6.60
N GLY A 117 4.63 -4.29 -5.66
CA GLY A 117 3.70 -4.85 -4.67
C GLY A 117 3.09 -6.21 -4.99
N GLY A 118 3.34 -6.76 -6.19
CA GLY A 118 2.88 -8.09 -6.58
C GLY A 118 3.86 -9.20 -6.20
N GLY A 119 3.33 -10.40 -5.94
CA GLY A 119 4.09 -11.63 -5.72
C GLY A 119 4.91 -11.66 -4.42
N THR A 120 4.61 -10.77 -3.48
CA THR A 120 5.32 -10.68 -2.19
C THR A 120 4.96 -11.86 -1.29
N SER A 121 5.95 -12.36 -0.55
CA SER A 121 5.76 -13.44 0.42
C SER A 121 5.55 -12.92 1.85
N VAL A 122 4.79 -13.69 2.62
CA VAL A 122 4.54 -13.44 4.05
C VAL A 122 5.36 -14.44 4.87
N PRO A 123 6.19 -13.98 5.82
CA PRO A 123 6.94 -14.88 6.69
C PRO A 123 6.01 -15.77 7.53
N PRO A 124 6.35 -17.05 7.80
CA PRO A 124 5.53 -17.92 8.62
C PRO A 124 5.26 -17.39 10.04
N SER A 125 6.19 -16.62 10.61
CA SER A 125 6.03 -15.97 11.92
C SER A 125 4.89 -14.96 11.94
N VAL A 126 4.62 -14.29 10.81
CA VAL A 126 3.51 -13.33 10.67
C VAL A 126 2.17 -14.08 10.66
N LEU A 127 2.08 -15.20 9.96
CA LEU A 127 0.86 -16.04 9.95
C LEU A 127 0.64 -16.81 11.27
N ALA A 128 1.67 -16.95 12.09
CA ALA A 128 1.57 -17.53 13.44
C ALA A 128 1.05 -16.55 14.49
N ALA A 129 1.00 -15.24 14.20
CA ALA A 129 0.51 -14.22 15.12
C ALA A 129 -0.96 -14.47 15.53
N THR A 130 -1.28 -14.22 16.79
CA THR A 130 -2.62 -14.37 17.37
C THR A 130 -3.06 -13.06 18.06
N GLY A 131 -4.28 -13.03 18.60
CA GLY A 131 -4.84 -11.82 19.23
C GLY A 131 -5.21 -10.77 18.19
N ASN A 132 -5.24 -9.49 18.58
CA ASN A 132 -5.69 -8.39 17.71
C ASN A 132 -4.88 -8.28 16.40
N ASN A 133 -3.61 -8.66 16.45
CA ASN A 133 -2.69 -8.55 15.31
C ASN A 133 -2.67 -9.82 14.45
N ALA A 134 -3.55 -10.79 14.70
CA ALA A 134 -3.65 -11.98 13.86
C ALA A 134 -4.09 -11.58 12.45
N ILE A 135 -3.45 -12.15 11.43
CA ILE A 135 -3.77 -11.87 10.03
C ILE A 135 -5.12 -12.46 9.65
N VAL A 136 -5.96 -11.67 8.98
CA VAL A 136 -7.27 -12.09 8.50
C VAL A 136 -7.22 -12.44 7.01
N ASP A 137 -6.66 -11.58 6.16
CA ASP A 137 -6.46 -11.84 4.72
C ASP A 137 -5.42 -10.88 4.11
N HIS A 138 -5.12 -11.08 2.83
CA HIS A 138 -4.38 -10.15 1.98
C HIS A 138 -5.28 -9.07 1.39
N VAL A 139 -4.77 -7.84 1.33
CA VAL A 139 -5.37 -6.70 0.64
C VAL A 139 -4.35 -6.07 -0.31
N VAL A 140 -4.82 -5.30 -1.28
CA VAL A 140 -3.97 -4.39 -2.06
C VAL A 140 -4.30 -2.96 -1.68
N VAL A 141 -3.29 -2.20 -1.28
CA VAL A 141 -3.40 -0.74 -1.11
C VAL A 141 -3.03 -0.09 -2.44
N GLU A 142 -3.93 0.75 -2.95
CA GLU A 142 -3.81 1.51 -4.18
C GLU A 142 -3.66 3.00 -3.86
N LEU A 143 -2.72 3.66 -4.53
CA LEU A 143 -2.71 5.12 -4.66
C LEU A 143 -3.18 5.49 -6.05
N ARG A 144 -4.18 6.35 -6.10
CA ARG A 144 -4.80 6.84 -7.33
C ARG A 144 -4.57 8.34 -7.49
N HIS A 145 -4.51 8.79 -8.73
CA HIS A 145 -4.19 10.17 -9.06
C HIS A 145 -5.21 11.15 -8.46
N ALA A 146 -4.74 12.29 -7.93
CA ALA A 146 -5.57 13.25 -7.18
C ALA A 146 -6.77 13.83 -7.94
N THR A 147 -6.62 14.01 -9.25
CA THR A 147 -7.64 14.65 -10.11
C THR A 147 -8.26 13.70 -11.13
N THR A 148 -7.69 12.50 -11.27
CA THR A 148 -8.15 11.46 -12.22
C THR A 148 -8.14 10.11 -11.51
N PRO A 149 -9.06 9.89 -10.55
CA PRO A 149 -9.02 8.74 -9.64
C PRO A 149 -9.21 7.37 -10.30
N SER A 150 -9.47 7.32 -11.62
CA SER A 150 -9.42 6.09 -12.42
C SER A 150 -7.99 5.63 -12.72
N VAL A 151 -6.98 6.49 -12.55
CA VAL A 151 -5.57 6.18 -12.80
C VAL A 151 -4.90 5.72 -11.51
N VAL A 152 -4.49 4.46 -11.46
CA VAL A 152 -3.66 3.90 -10.39
C VAL A 152 -2.21 4.32 -10.63
N VAL A 153 -1.59 4.90 -9.61
CA VAL A 153 -0.20 5.41 -9.63
C VAL A 153 0.76 4.44 -8.95
N ALA A 154 0.30 3.75 -7.90
CA ALA A 154 1.07 2.70 -7.25
C ALA A 154 0.17 1.72 -6.51
N THR A 155 0.69 0.50 -6.32
CA THR A 155 0.07 -0.57 -5.54
C THR A 155 1.06 -1.14 -4.54
N ARG A 156 0.55 -1.66 -3.43
CA ARG A 156 1.32 -2.48 -2.49
C ARG A 156 0.43 -3.57 -1.91
N GLY A 157 0.87 -4.83 -1.97
CA GLY A 157 0.26 -5.89 -1.19
C GLY A 157 0.45 -5.63 0.30
N ALA A 158 -0.60 -5.85 1.08
CA ALA A 158 -0.63 -5.67 2.52
C ALA A 158 -1.49 -6.76 3.18
N LEU A 159 -1.44 -6.82 4.51
CA LEU A 159 -2.18 -7.76 5.32
C LEU A 159 -3.14 -7.00 6.22
N VAL A 160 -4.38 -7.47 6.34
CA VAL A 160 -5.33 -6.89 7.29
C VAL A 160 -5.38 -7.73 8.57
N GLN A 161 -5.25 -7.07 9.73
CA GLN A 161 -5.26 -7.66 11.06
C GLN A 161 -6.67 -7.67 11.67
N ARG A 162 -6.89 -8.46 12.73
CA ARG A 162 -8.22 -8.61 13.34
C ARG A 162 -8.80 -7.29 13.87
N ASP A 163 -7.99 -6.37 14.36
CA ASP A 163 -8.44 -5.04 14.82
C ASP A 163 -8.59 -4.00 13.70
N GLY A 164 -8.42 -4.43 12.44
CA GLY A 164 -8.66 -3.65 11.24
C GLY A 164 -7.44 -2.91 10.73
N ASP A 165 -6.28 -3.00 11.37
CA ASP A 165 -5.05 -2.39 10.85
C ASP A 165 -4.59 -3.12 9.57
N ALA A 166 -4.32 -2.35 8.51
CA ALA A 166 -3.66 -2.85 7.32
C ALA A 166 -2.15 -2.56 7.40
N VAL A 167 -1.34 -3.62 7.40
CA VAL A 167 0.10 -3.59 7.64
C VAL A 167 0.88 -4.17 6.46
N GLY A 168 2.17 -3.87 6.38
CA GLY A 168 3.07 -4.49 5.42
C GLY A 168 3.18 -6.01 5.59
N MET A 169 3.87 -6.66 4.66
CA MET A 169 4.06 -8.13 4.69
C MET A 169 4.89 -8.65 5.87
N ASP A 170 5.52 -7.74 6.62
CA ASP A 170 6.18 -8.05 7.90
C ASP A 170 5.18 -8.15 9.08
N GLY A 171 3.90 -7.87 8.84
CA GLY A 171 2.84 -7.97 9.84
C GLY A 171 2.81 -6.84 10.86
N SER A 172 3.54 -5.74 10.67
CA SER A 172 3.56 -4.65 11.66
C SER A 172 3.85 -3.27 11.12
N SER A 173 4.65 -3.15 10.06
CA SER A 173 5.01 -1.85 9.51
C SER A 173 3.81 -1.21 8.80
N PRO A 174 3.75 0.14 8.73
CA PRO A 174 2.89 0.83 7.78
C PRO A 174 3.12 0.35 6.34
N VAL A 175 2.13 0.57 5.48
CA VAL A 175 2.22 0.23 4.07
C VAL A 175 3.00 1.32 3.33
N ILE A 176 4.17 0.95 2.80
CA ILE A 176 5.05 1.85 2.05
C ILE A 176 4.77 1.73 0.55
N LEU A 177 4.48 2.87 -0.10
CA LEU A 177 4.33 2.97 -1.55
C LEU A 177 5.44 3.87 -2.11
N TYR A 178 6.05 3.41 -3.20
CA TYR A 178 7.22 4.02 -3.82
C TYR A 178 6.78 5.09 -4.84
N VAL A 179 6.18 6.16 -4.32
CA VAL A 179 5.77 7.37 -5.06
C VAL A 179 6.14 8.64 -4.31
N ALA A 180 6.33 9.74 -5.05
CA ALA A 180 6.62 11.03 -4.45
C ALA A 180 5.52 11.50 -3.47
N PRO A 181 5.87 12.26 -2.41
CA PRO A 181 4.91 12.97 -1.57
C PRO A 181 3.99 13.83 -2.42
N GLY A 182 2.72 13.83 -2.07
CA GLY A 182 1.69 14.45 -2.88
C GLY A 182 0.31 14.10 -2.39
N ASN A 183 -0.68 14.53 -3.15
CA ASN A 183 -2.08 14.24 -2.88
C ASN A 183 -2.50 13.01 -3.67
N TYR A 184 -3.14 12.05 -3.01
CA TYR A 184 -3.57 10.79 -3.63
C TYR A 184 -4.92 10.35 -3.09
N HIS A 185 -5.75 9.76 -3.93
CA HIS A 185 -6.82 8.91 -3.41
C HIS A 185 -6.20 7.61 -2.90
N VAL A 186 -6.57 7.22 -1.68
CA VAL A 186 -6.14 5.95 -1.09
C VAL A 186 -7.29 4.97 -1.26
N ALA A 187 -7.02 3.82 -1.87
CA ALA A 187 -7.97 2.74 -2.02
C ALA A 187 -7.45 1.43 -1.44
N ILE A 188 -8.35 0.59 -0.96
CA ILE A 188 -8.06 -0.76 -0.50
C ILE A 188 -8.92 -1.71 -1.32
N HIS A 189 -8.26 -2.63 -2.01
CA HIS A 189 -8.89 -3.70 -2.78
C HIS A 189 -8.81 -5.01 -2.01
N HIS A 190 -9.93 -5.73 -2.02
CA HIS A 190 -10.05 -7.08 -1.50
C HIS A 190 -10.49 -8.04 -2.61
N ARG A 191 -10.11 -9.32 -2.56
CA ARG A 191 -10.51 -10.32 -3.57
C ARG A 191 -12.01 -10.63 -3.56
N ASN A 192 -12.55 -10.74 -2.36
CA ASN A 192 -13.90 -11.27 -2.11
C ASN A 192 -14.81 -10.28 -1.37
N HIS A 193 -14.38 -9.03 -1.20
CA HIS A 193 -15.16 -7.97 -0.56
C HIS A 193 -15.12 -6.71 -1.42
N LEU A 194 -16.11 -5.84 -1.22
CA LEU A 194 -16.11 -4.52 -1.84
C LEU A 194 -14.90 -3.74 -1.34
N GLY A 195 -14.16 -3.15 -2.28
CA GLY A 195 -13.08 -2.23 -1.95
C GLY A 195 -13.62 -0.90 -1.43
N VAL A 196 -12.73 -0.11 -0.85
CA VAL A 196 -13.01 1.25 -0.38
C VAL A 196 -11.99 2.22 -0.98
N MET A 197 -12.42 3.45 -1.23
CA MET A 197 -11.53 4.55 -1.64
C MET A 197 -11.92 5.82 -0.91
N SER A 198 -10.95 6.66 -0.56
CA SER A 198 -11.19 7.99 0.00
C SER A 198 -12.00 8.87 -0.98
N ALA A 199 -12.98 9.62 -0.47
CA ALA A 199 -13.81 10.50 -1.30
C ALA A 199 -13.01 11.61 -1.97
N GLY A 200 -12.02 12.15 -1.26
CA GLY A 200 -11.07 13.15 -1.75
C GLY A 200 -9.63 12.67 -1.63
N PRO A 201 -8.69 13.37 -2.27
CA PRO A 201 -7.28 13.05 -2.15
C PRO A 201 -6.74 13.45 -0.78
N ILE A 202 -5.81 12.64 -0.28
CA ILE A 202 -5.14 12.77 1.01
C ILE A 202 -3.67 13.15 0.75
N THR A 203 -3.16 14.13 1.48
CA THR A 203 -1.73 14.49 1.43
C THR A 203 -0.90 13.42 2.12
N LEU A 204 0.00 12.80 1.37
CA LEU A 204 0.89 11.75 1.85
C LEU A 204 2.34 12.20 1.72
N SER A 205 3.18 11.72 2.64
CA SER A 205 4.63 11.92 2.65
C SER A 205 5.32 10.70 3.25
N SER A 206 6.63 10.78 3.46
CA SER A 206 7.38 9.77 4.21
C SER A 206 6.95 9.68 5.69
N THR A 207 6.25 10.68 6.21
CA THR A 207 5.60 10.59 7.53
C THR A 207 4.30 9.79 7.40
N THR A 208 4.18 8.74 8.22
CA THR A 208 3.00 7.87 8.23
C THR A 208 1.71 8.64 8.43
N THR A 209 0.79 8.48 7.48
CA THR A 209 -0.55 9.06 7.54
C THR A 209 -1.57 7.96 7.78
N THR A 210 -2.39 8.10 8.83
CA THR A 210 -3.49 7.17 9.11
C THR A 210 -4.67 7.46 8.20
N VAL A 211 -5.22 6.42 7.58
CA VAL A 211 -6.44 6.52 6.74
C VAL A 211 -7.44 5.49 7.24
N ASP A 212 -8.36 5.92 8.09
CA ASP A 212 -9.24 5.01 8.81
C ASP A 212 -10.62 4.91 8.17
N PHE A 213 -10.85 3.89 7.35
CA PHE A 213 -12.13 3.62 6.72
C PHE A 213 -13.17 2.98 7.64
N THR A 214 -12.80 2.68 8.89
CA THR A 214 -13.74 2.14 9.90
C THR A 214 -14.57 3.24 10.56
N LEU A 215 -14.12 4.50 10.46
CA LEU A 215 -14.82 5.65 11.01
C LEU A 215 -15.89 6.17 10.05
N PRO A 216 -17.13 6.40 10.54
CA PRO A 216 -18.18 7.03 9.73
C PRO A 216 -17.82 8.44 9.23
N ALA A 217 -16.88 9.11 9.90
CA ALA A 217 -16.41 10.44 9.52
C ALA A 217 -15.48 10.42 8.30
N THR A 218 -14.92 9.27 7.95
CA THR A 218 -14.03 9.14 6.78
C THR A 218 -14.88 9.05 5.52
N ALA A 219 -14.97 10.17 4.81
CA ALA A 219 -15.71 10.22 3.55
C ALA A 219 -15.13 9.24 2.53
N THR A 220 -15.97 8.37 1.99
CA THR A 220 -15.61 7.37 0.97
C THR A 220 -16.23 7.71 -0.38
N HIS A 221 -15.58 7.26 -1.44
CA HIS A 221 -16.13 7.37 -2.78
C HIS A 221 -17.31 6.41 -2.95
N GLY A 222 -18.46 6.92 -3.41
CA GLY A 222 -19.71 6.15 -3.50
C GLY A 222 -20.40 6.01 -2.14
N SER A 223 -21.49 5.22 -2.09
CA SER A 223 -22.34 5.06 -0.90
C SER A 223 -22.31 3.66 -0.28
N SER A 224 -21.58 2.71 -0.88
CA SER A 224 -21.60 1.29 -0.49
C SER A 224 -20.33 0.82 0.21
N ALA A 225 -19.34 1.72 0.38
CA ALA A 225 -18.06 1.37 0.99
C ALA A 225 -18.12 1.25 2.52
N GLN A 226 -19.17 1.78 3.16
CA GLN A 226 -19.47 1.59 4.58
C GLN A 226 -20.93 1.16 4.72
N PRO A 227 -21.22 -0.01 5.32
CA PRO A 227 -22.60 -0.39 5.60
C PRO A 227 -23.19 0.59 6.62
N THR A 228 -24.29 1.25 6.26
CA THR A 228 -25.03 2.09 7.21
C THR A 228 -25.62 1.19 8.29
N SER A 229 -25.35 1.49 9.56
CA SER A 229 -25.86 0.73 10.72
C SER A 229 -27.38 0.87 10.95
N ALA A 230 -28.15 1.35 9.98
CA ALA A 230 -29.60 1.42 10.10
C ALA A 230 -30.20 0.04 9.81
N PRO A 231 -30.95 -0.57 10.76
CA PRO A 231 -31.81 -1.69 10.40
C PRO A 231 -32.89 -1.15 9.46
N GLU A 232 -33.07 -1.74 8.29
CA GLU A 232 -34.28 -1.53 7.51
C GLU A 232 -35.47 -2.16 8.25
N LEU A 233 -35.97 -1.48 9.28
CA LEU A 233 -37.32 -1.68 9.77
C LEU A 233 -38.27 -1.00 8.78
N SER A 234 -38.48 -1.64 7.63
CA SER A 234 -39.64 -1.39 6.79
C SER A 234 -40.90 -1.88 7.52
N SER A 235 -41.32 -1.12 8.55
CA SER A 235 -42.70 -1.12 9.05
C SER A 235 -43.57 -0.33 8.07
N GLY A 236 -43.75 -0.87 6.87
CA GLY A 236 -44.86 -0.45 6.02
C GLY A 236 -46.17 -0.83 6.73
N PRO A 237 -47.19 0.05 6.75
CA PRO A 237 -48.45 -0.27 7.41
C PRO A 237 -49.05 -1.51 6.76
N ALA A 238 -49.38 -2.51 7.58
CA ALA A 238 -50.13 -3.68 7.16
C ALA A 238 -51.40 -3.22 6.44
N MET A 239 -51.50 -3.54 5.15
CA MET A 239 -52.74 -3.38 4.39
C MET A 239 -53.84 -4.12 5.15
N SER A 240 -54.83 -3.36 5.62
CA SER A 240 -55.99 -3.86 6.35
C SER A 240 -56.76 -4.88 5.49
N PRO A 241 -57.23 -6.01 6.05
CA PRO A 241 -58.01 -6.96 5.28
C PRO A 241 -59.39 -6.35 5.00
N VAL A 242 -59.66 -6.08 3.72
CA VAL A 242 -61.00 -5.75 3.25
C VAL A 242 -61.86 -7.00 3.44
N MET A 243 -62.70 -7.00 4.47
CA MET A 243 -63.86 -7.89 4.61
C MET A 243 -65.14 -7.06 4.46
N ALA A 244 -65.87 -7.42 3.40
CA ALA A 244 -67.32 -7.43 3.23
C ALA A 244 -68.13 -6.12 3.31
N SER A 245 -68.78 -5.81 2.18
CA SER A 245 -70.25 -5.84 2.08
C SER A 245 -70.67 -6.15 0.65
#